data_AF-A0A932ZHC2-F1
#
_entry.id   AF-A0A932ZHC2-F1
#
_cell.length_a   1.000
_cell.length_b   1.000
_cell.length_c   1.000
_cell.angle_alpha   90.00
_cell.angle_beta   90.00
_cell.angle_gamma   90.00
#
_symmetry.space_group_name_H-M   'P 1'
#
loop_
_entity.id
_entity.type
_entity.pdbx_description
1 polymer ?
#
loop_
_entity_poly.entity_id
_entity_poly.type
_entity_poly.pdbx_seq_one_letter_code
_entity_poly.pdbx_strand_id
1 'polypeptide(L)' 'MHQPVLKEEVIAWFQGAGHHRRFIDVTLGGGGHAEAILSAFPASRLMGVDRDRDILERTRPR' A
#
# COMPACT_ATOMS: atom_id res chain seq x y z
N MET A 1 -12.64 -4.56 11.64
CA MET A 1 -12.01 -3.49 10.82
C MET A 1 -10.58 -3.34 11.33
N HIS A 2 -9.56 -3.57 10.49
CA HIS A 2 -8.15 -3.44 10.90
C HIS A 2 -7.62 -2.11 10.35
N GLN A 3 -7.18 -1.22 11.24
CA GLN A 3 -6.55 0.03 10.86
C GLN A 3 -5.03 -0.19 10.73
N PRO A 4 -4.40 0.23 9.62
CA PRO A 4 -2.95 0.13 9.49
C PRO A 4 -2.25 0.99 10.55
N VAL A 5 -1.21 0.43 11.16
CA VAL A 5 -0.39 1.14 12.16
C VAL A 5 0.38 2.27 11.47
N LEU A 6 0.36 3.47 12.07
CA LEU A 6 1.04 4.68 11.57
C LEU A 6 0.67 5.06 10.12
N LYS A 7 -0.59 4.86 9.76
CA LYS A 7 -1.08 5.13 8.39
C LYS A 7 -0.82 6.58 7.97
N GLU A 8 -1.17 7.55 8.81
CA GLU A 8 -1.03 8.98 8.53
C GLU A 8 0.44 9.38 8.33
N GLU A 9 1.34 8.89 9.17
CA GLU A 9 2.77 9.16 9.11
C GLU A 9 3.41 8.59 7.84
N VAL A 10 3.01 7.38 7.44
CA VAL A 10 3.45 6.76 6.18
C VAL A 10 3.05 7.63 4.99
N ILE A 11 1.81 8.12 4.94
CA ILE A 11 1.35 9.01 3.85
C ILE A 11 2.11 10.34 3.86
N ALA A 12 2.29 10.94 5.04
CA ALA A 12 3.00 12.21 5.20
C ALA A 12 4.43 12.14 4.66
N TRP A 13 5.14 11.02 4.90
CA TRP A 13 6.51 10.80 4.44
C TRP A 13 6.68 10.96 2.93
N PHE A 14 5.65 10.61 2.15
CA PHE A 14 5.72 10.65 0.70
C PHE A 14 5.19 11.94 0.09
N GLN A 15 4.53 12.83 0.82
CA GLN A 15 3.82 14.01 0.25
C GLN A 15 4.65 14.82 -0.77
N GLY A 16 5.95 15.01 -0.54
CA GLY A 16 6.84 15.75 -1.42
C GLY A 16 7.32 15.04 -2.69
N ALA A 17 6.99 13.76 -2.90
CA ALA A 17 7.42 13.03 -4.10
C ALA A 17 6.64 13.43 -5.36
N GLY A 18 7.18 13.18 -6.56
CA GLY A 18 6.50 13.52 -7.83
C GLY A 18 5.17 12.77 -8.05
N HIS A 19 4.37 13.15 -9.05
CA HIS A 19 3.01 12.62 -9.23
C HIS A 19 2.95 11.13 -9.66
N HIS A 20 3.92 10.63 -10.43
CA HIS A 20 3.94 9.25 -10.96
C HIS A 20 4.82 8.33 -10.12
N ARG A 21 4.39 8.06 -8.88
CA ARG A 21 5.15 7.27 -7.91
C ARG A 21 5.02 5.78 -8.18
N ARG A 22 6.08 5.05 -7.88
CA ARG A 22 6.06 3.58 -7.81
C ARG A 22 6.40 3.18 -6.38
N PHE A 23 5.47 2.49 -5.74
CA PHE A 23 5.59 1.98 -4.39
C PHE A 23 5.84 0.48 -4.40
N ILE A 24 6.58 0.01 -3.40
CA ILE A 24 6.70 -1.41 -3.08
C ILE A 24 6.28 -1.55 -1.62
N ASP A 25 5.17 -2.25 -1.38
CA ASP A 25 4.78 -2.67 -0.04
C ASP A 25 5.39 -4.07 0.19
N VAL A 26 6.45 -4.12 0.98
CA VAL A 26 7.24 -5.35 1.22
C VAL A 26 6.63 -6.27 2.28
N THR A 27 5.48 -5.87 2.84
CA THR A 27 4.76 -6.57 3.91
C THR A 27 3.26 -6.41 3.72
N LEU A 28 2.77 -6.75 2.52
CA LEU A 28 1.42 -6.42 2.05
C LEU A 28 0.34 -6.75 3.10
N GLY A 29 0.42 -7.91 3.76
CA GLY A 29 -0.53 -8.31 4.80
C GLY A 29 -1.97 -8.15 4.33
N GLY A 30 -2.83 -7.54 5.16
CA GLY A 30 -4.22 -7.29 4.80
C GLY A 30 -4.44 -6.22 3.70
N GLY A 31 -3.39 -5.60 3.16
CA GLY A 31 -3.46 -4.59 2.11
C GLY A 31 -3.83 -3.18 2.58
N GLY A 32 -3.98 -2.95 3.89
CA GLY A 32 -4.47 -1.67 4.40
C GLY A 32 -3.54 -0.48 4.16
N HIS A 33 -2.21 -0.65 4.24
CA HIS A 33 -1.25 0.39 3.85
C HIS A 33 -1.28 0.62 2.33
N ALA A 34 -1.32 -0.45 1.54
CA ALA A 34 -1.42 -0.35 0.08
C ALA A 34 -2.67 0.43 -0.37
N GLU A 35 -3.83 0.16 0.22
CA GLU A 35 -5.08 0.89 -0.05
C GLU A 35 -4.97 2.38 0.33
N ALA A 36 -4.41 2.68 1.50
CA ALA A 36 -4.20 4.05 1.94
C ALA A 36 -3.28 4.82 1.00
N ILE A 37 -2.18 4.20 0.54
CA ILE A 37 -1.22 4.80 -0.41
C ILE A 37 -1.88 5.08 -1.75
N LEU A 38 -2.59 4.12 -2.32
CA LEU A 38 -3.26 4.27 -3.62
C LEU A 38 -4.38 5.30 -3.57
N SER A 39 -5.09 5.40 -2.44
CA SER A 39 -6.12 6.41 -2.21
C SER A 39 -5.54 7.82 -2.08
N ALA A 40 -4.42 7.98 -1.36
CA ALA A 40 -3.75 9.27 -1.19
C ALA A 40 -3.02 9.73 -2.46
N PHE A 41 -2.53 8.80 -3.28
CA PHE A 41 -1.77 9.09 -4.50
C PHE A 41 -2.35 8.34 -5.71
N PRO A 42 -3.49 8.78 -6.27
CA PRO A 42 -4.22 8.04 -7.31
C PRO A 42 -3.47 7.81 -8.63
N ALA A 43 -2.47 8.64 -8.92
CA ALA A 43 -1.61 8.50 -10.11
C ALA A 43 -0.41 7.55 -9.92
N SER A 44 -0.28 6.97 -8.72
CA SER A 44 0.80 6.05 -8.38
C SER A 44 0.50 4.61 -8.81
N ARG A 45 1.54 3.76 -8.79
CA ARG A 45 1.43 2.31 -8.91
C ARG A 45 2.08 1.66 -7.70
N LEU A 46 1.56 0.51 -7.28
CA LEU A 46 2.05 -0.22 -6.13
C LEU A 46 2.28 -1.70 -6.49
N MET A 47 3.40 -2.25 -6.03
CA MET A 47 3.67 -3.69 -6.02
C MET A 47 3.60 -4.18 -4.58
N GLY A 48 2.69 -5.09 -4.29
CA GLY A 48 2.59 -5.75 -2.99
C GLY A 48 3.40 -7.05 -2.96
N VAL A 49 4.15 -7.26 -1.90
CA VAL A 49 4.91 -8.47 -1.63
C VAL A 49 4.50 -8.99 -0.26
N ASP A 50 4.20 -10.28 -0.19
CA ASP A 50 4.07 -11.02 1.05
C ASP A 50 4.65 -12.42 0.85
N ARG A 51 5.11 -13.03 1.93
CA ARG A 51 5.54 -14.43 1.94
C ARG A 51 4.37 -15.39 2.10
N ASP A 52 3.27 -14.91 2.70
CA ASP A 52 2.07 -15.70 2.92
C ASP A 52 1.25 -15.77 1.63
N ARG A 53 1.13 -16.98 1.06
CA ARG A 53 0.37 -17.20 -0.17
C ARG A 53 -1.13 -16.91 0.00
N ASP A 54 -1.70 -17.17 1.18
CA ASP A 54 -3.12 -16.92 1.42
C ASP A 54 -3.42 -15.42 1.39
N ILE A 55 -2.49 -14.60 1.89
CA ILE A 55 -2.56 -13.14 1.78
C ILE A 55 -2.52 -12.72 0.31
N LEU A 56 -1.56 -13.24 -0.46
CA LEU A 56 -1.42 -12.89 -1.88
C LEU A 56 -2.69 -13.24 -2.67
N GLU A 57 -3.31 -14.39 -2.42
CA GLU A 57 -4.56 -14.77 -3.09
C GLU A 57 -5.74 -13.89 -2.65
N ARG A 58 -5.84 -13.54 -1.36
CA ARG A 58 -6.93 -12.69 -0.83
C ARG A 58 -6.84 -11.23 -1.27
N THR A 59 -5.64 -10.72 -1.49
CA THR A 59 -5.37 -9.31 -1.82
C THR A 59 -5.14 -9.08 -3.31
N ARG A 60 -5.24 -10.13 -4.12
CA ARG A 60 -5.10 -10.05 -5.56
C ARG A 60 -6.17 -9.12 -6.15
N PRO A 61 -5.80 -8.18 -7.05
CA PRO A 61 -6.77 -7.36 -7.77
C PRO A 61 -7.74 -8.27 -8.54
N ARG A 62 -9.03 -7.91 -8.54
CA ARG A 62 -10.04 -8.56 -9.37
C ARG A 62 -9.94 -8.11 -10.82
#